data_AF-A0A354U617-F1
#
_entry.id   AF-A0A354U617-F1
#
_cell.length_a   1.000
_cell.length_b   1.000
_cell.length_c   1.000
_cell.angle_alpha   90.00
_cell.angle_beta   90.00
_cell.angle_gamma   90.00
#
_symmetry.space_group_name_H-M   'P 1'
#
loop_
_entity.id
_entity.type
_entity.pdbx_description
1 polymer ?
#
loop_
_entity_poly.entity_id
_entity_poly.type
_entity_poly.pdbx_seq_one_letter_code
_entity_poly.pdbx_strand_id
1 'polypeptide(L)'
;KYYPDSQPVEVVLLSHNDPDTGQRVFNSIQHYNLNITRAAFTTGDSPFKYIPAYNVSLFLSANAADVKQANIEGYAAGQVLASTAEDDENDEELRISFDFDGVIADDSAEYVYKNAGIDRFYETEKARAAIPHSPGPLADLFAKLAKLRDLEDEREQNEPGYKRHLKTAIVTARSAPAQERVVTTLRAWNIKVDQTFFLGGMDKGRILAILKPHIFFDDQVDPHLTSASHYTPSVYIPINGGRAN
;
A
#
# COMPACT_ATOMS: atom_id res chain seq x y z
N LYS A 1 0.47 -0.59 -20.94
CA LYS A 1 1.31 0.35 -21.72
C LYS A 1 2.77 -0.08 -21.74
N TYR A 2 3.45 -0.17 -20.59
CA TYR A 2 4.91 -0.36 -20.54
C TYR A 2 5.40 -1.82 -20.56
N TYR A 3 4.54 -2.79 -20.21
CA TYR A 3 4.82 -4.23 -20.23
C TYR A 3 3.70 -5.00 -20.94
N PRO A 4 3.56 -4.89 -22.28
CA PRO A 4 2.43 -5.44 -23.02
C PRO A 4 2.38 -6.97 -23.01
N ASP A 5 3.54 -7.64 -23.02
CA ASP A 5 3.65 -9.09 -23.12
C ASP A 5 3.55 -9.79 -21.75
N SER A 6 4.25 -9.26 -20.74
CA SER A 6 4.33 -9.88 -19.41
C SER A 6 3.19 -9.49 -18.47
N GLN A 7 2.55 -8.32 -18.70
CA GLN A 7 1.44 -7.78 -17.90
C GLN A 7 1.58 -8.08 -16.39
N PRO A 8 2.65 -7.60 -15.75
CA PRO A 8 3.05 -8.12 -14.44
C PRO A 8 2.16 -7.59 -13.29
N VAL A 9 1.17 -6.76 -13.62
CA VAL A 9 0.12 -6.26 -12.72
C VAL A 9 -1.22 -6.50 -13.39
N GLU A 10 -2.17 -7.01 -12.61
CA GLU A 10 -3.54 -7.21 -13.04
C GLU A 10 -4.50 -6.62 -12.01
N VAL A 11 -5.57 -6.00 -12.51
CA VAL A 11 -6.68 -5.50 -11.70
C VAL A 11 -7.91 -6.33 -12.01
N VAL A 12 -8.54 -6.87 -10.95
CA VAL A 12 -9.75 -7.69 -11.06
C VAL A 12 -10.89 -6.95 -10.37
N LEU A 13 -12.03 -6.86 -11.06
CA LEU A 13 -13.26 -6.30 -10.46
C LEU A 13 -13.98 -7.37 -9.65
N LEU A 14 -14.22 -7.13 -8.37
CA LEU A 14 -15.03 -7.99 -7.51
C LEU A 14 -16.26 -7.21 -7.05
N SER A 15 -17.46 -7.72 -7.35
CA SER A 15 -18.71 -7.02 -7.11
C SER A 15 -19.76 -7.93 -6.47
N HIS A 16 -20.45 -7.41 -5.45
CA HIS A 16 -21.63 -8.05 -4.86
C HIS A 16 -22.88 -7.90 -5.74
N ASN A 17 -22.85 -7.04 -6.75
CA ASN A 17 -23.99 -6.84 -7.65
C ASN A 17 -24.13 -8.00 -8.64
N ASP A 18 -25.30 -8.09 -9.27
CA ASP A 18 -25.48 -8.94 -10.43
C ASP A 18 -24.75 -8.34 -11.67
N PRO A 19 -24.46 -9.16 -12.70
CA PRO A 19 -23.78 -8.70 -13.90
C PRO A 19 -24.50 -7.58 -14.67
N ASP A 20 -25.83 -7.56 -14.66
CA ASP A 20 -26.64 -6.59 -15.42
C ASP A 20 -26.50 -5.19 -14.79
N THR A 21 -26.57 -5.11 -13.46
CA THR A 21 -26.21 -3.90 -12.71
C THR A 21 -24.72 -3.53 -12.87
N GLY A 22 -23.87 -4.54 -13.08
CA GLY A 22 -22.42 -4.42 -13.33
C GLY A 22 -22.05 -3.77 -14.66
N GLN A 23 -22.97 -3.70 -15.63
CA GLN A 23 -22.68 -3.18 -16.97
C GLN A 23 -22.15 -1.74 -16.96
N ARG A 24 -22.57 -0.91 -15.99
CA ARG A 24 -22.04 0.46 -15.83
C ARG A 24 -20.53 0.50 -15.58
N VAL A 25 -20.00 -0.47 -14.83
CA VAL A 25 -18.56 -0.56 -14.57
C VAL A 25 -17.82 -0.96 -15.85
N PHE A 26 -18.35 -1.91 -16.62
CA PHE A 26 -17.77 -2.26 -17.92
C PHE A 26 -17.81 -1.11 -18.93
N ASN A 27 -18.90 -0.33 -18.95
CA ASN A 27 -18.96 0.87 -19.78
C ASN A 27 -17.89 1.89 -19.38
N SER A 28 -17.60 2.01 -18.08
CA SER A 28 -16.53 2.87 -17.57
C SER A 28 -15.14 2.32 -17.97
N ILE A 29 -14.91 1.01 -17.80
CA ILE A 29 -13.69 0.33 -18.24
C ILE A 29 -13.44 0.58 -19.74
N GLN A 30 -14.47 0.47 -20.57
CA GLN A 30 -14.38 0.75 -22.01
C GLN A 30 -14.14 2.24 -22.30
N HIS A 31 -14.90 3.13 -21.64
CA HIS A 31 -14.80 4.58 -21.85
C HIS A 31 -13.40 5.11 -21.53
N TYR A 32 -12.81 4.67 -20.43
CA TYR A 32 -11.45 5.04 -20.00
C TYR A 32 -10.36 4.12 -20.57
N ASN A 33 -10.72 3.18 -21.46
CA ASN A 33 -9.78 2.24 -22.09
C ASN A 33 -8.89 1.49 -21.08
N LEU A 34 -9.47 1.05 -19.96
CA LEU A 34 -8.76 0.34 -18.89
C LEU A 34 -8.56 -1.13 -19.27
N ASN A 35 -7.36 -1.66 -19.05
CA ASN A 35 -7.04 -3.07 -19.28
C ASN A 35 -7.55 -3.98 -18.14
N ILE A 36 -8.84 -3.92 -17.83
CA ILE A 36 -9.51 -4.74 -16.82
C ILE A 36 -10.37 -5.77 -17.55
N THR A 37 -9.87 -7.01 -17.61
CA THR A 37 -10.49 -8.08 -18.40
C THR A 37 -11.22 -9.11 -17.53
N ARG A 38 -10.94 -9.15 -16.23
CA ARG A 38 -11.55 -10.10 -15.28
C ARG A 38 -12.48 -9.39 -14.31
N ALA A 39 -13.65 -9.99 -14.11
CA ALA A 39 -14.60 -9.56 -13.12
C ALA A 39 -15.33 -10.76 -12.50
N ALA A 40 -15.71 -10.65 -11.24
CA ALA A 40 -16.62 -11.57 -10.57
C ALA A 40 -17.82 -10.81 -10.01
N PHE A 41 -19.01 -11.34 -10.27
CA PHE A 41 -20.29 -10.82 -9.78
C PHE A 41 -20.96 -11.92 -8.96
N THR A 42 -21.25 -11.63 -7.70
CA THR A 42 -21.68 -12.64 -6.74
C THR A 42 -23.15 -12.54 -6.35
N THR A 43 -23.90 -11.57 -6.90
CA THR A 43 -25.37 -11.45 -6.72
C THR A 43 -25.79 -11.55 -5.26
N GLY A 44 -25.14 -10.77 -4.39
CA GLY A 44 -25.42 -10.68 -2.95
C GLY A 44 -24.51 -11.54 -2.06
N ASP A 45 -23.81 -12.54 -2.61
CA ASP A 45 -22.82 -13.30 -1.85
C ASP A 45 -21.56 -12.47 -1.58
N SER A 46 -20.84 -12.79 -0.51
CA SER A 46 -19.51 -12.22 -0.25
C SER A 46 -18.55 -12.52 -1.42
N PRO A 47 -17.93 -11.49 -2.02
CA PRO A 47 -16.93 -11.69 -3.08
C PRO A 47 -15.55 -12.08 -2.54
N PHE A 48 -15.30 -11.96 -1.23
CA PHE A 48 -13.97 -12.13 -0.63
C PHE A 48 -13.46 -13.57 -0.72
N LYS A 49 -14.37 -14.57 -0.77
CA LYS A 49 -14.02 -15.98 -0.99
C LYS A 49 -13.25 -16.24 -2.28
N TYR A 50 -13.29 -15.31 -3.24
CA TYR A 50 -12.59 -15.41 -4.51
C TYR A 50 -11.21 -14.71 -4.51
N ILE A 51 -10.84 -13.98 -3.45
CA ILE A 51 -9.51 -13.36 -3.31
C ILE A 51 -8.37 -14.36 -3.55
N PRO A 52 -8.39 -15.58 -2.94
CA PRO A 52 -7.36 -16.58 -3.20
C PRO A 52 -7.37 -17.10 -4.65
N ALA A 53 -8.56 -17.26 -5.24
CA ALA A 53 -8.71 -17.78 -6.60
C ALA A 53 -8.12 -16.83 -7.65
N TYR A 54 -8.19 -15.52 -7.40
CA TYR A 54 -7.58 -14.49 -8.24
C TYR A 54 -6.14 -14.12 -7.83
N ASN A 55 -5.58 -14.77 -6.80
CA ASN A 55 -4.25 -14.48 -6.26
C ASN A 55 -4.06 -12.97 -5.93
N VAL A 56 -5.11 -12.36 -5.37
CA VAL A 56 -5.13 -10.92 -5.08
C VAL A 56 -4.16 -10.60 -3.96
N SER A 57 -3.27 -9.63 -4.21
CA SER A 57 -2.27 -9.18 -3.22
C SER A 57 -2.78 -8.08 -2.30
N LEU A 58 -3.83 -7.37 -2.70
CA LEU A 58 -4.51 -6.33 -1.93
C LEU A 58 -5.94 -6.16 -2.43
N PHE A 59 -6.91 -6.28 -1.52
CA PHE A 59 -8.30 -5.95 -1.79
C PHE A 59 -8.60 -4.49 -1.42
N LEU A 60 -9.17 -3.71 -2.35
CA LEU A 60 -9.54 -2.31 -2.12
C LEU A 60 -11.05 -2.13 -2.24
N SER A 61 -11.64 -1.42 -1.28
CA SER A 61 -13.06 -1.01 -1.35
C SER A 61 -13.28 0.30 -0.61
N ALA A 62 -14.25 1.11 -1.05
CA ALA A 62 -14.72 2.26 -0.27
C ALA A 62 -15.64 1.83 0.90
N ASN A 63 -16.14 0.59 0.89
CA ASN A 63 -17.01 0.05 1.93
C ASN A 63 -16.18 -0.52 3.10
N ALA A 64 -16.27 0.15 4.25
CA ALA A 64 -15.57 -0.24 5.48
C ALA A 64 -15.94 -1.65 5.97
N ALA A 65 -17.20 -2.09 5.77
CA ALA A 65 -17.63 -3.41 6.20
C ALA A 65 -16.97 -4.53 5.39
N ASP A 66 -16.84 -4.33 4.08
CA ASP A 66 -16.18 -5.26 3.16
C ASP A 66 -14.70 -5.41 3.52
N VAL A 67 -14.02 -4.29 3.74
CA VAL A 67 -12.60 -4.25 4.12
C VAL A 67 -12.38 -4.94 5.46
N LYS A 68 -13.24 -4.66 6.45
CA LYS A 68 -13.18 -5.32 7.76
C LYS A 68 -13.36 -6.82 7.64
N GLN A 69 -14.32 -7.27 6.84
CA GLN A 69 -14.60 -8.70 6.66
C GLN A 69 -13.42 -9.41 5.96
N ALA A 70 -12.90 -8.84 4.87
CA ALA A 70 -11.72 -9.37 4.19
C ALA A 70 -10.50 -9.45 5.12
N ASN A 71 -10.29 -8.44 5.96
CA ASN A 71 -9.22 -8.43 6.95
C ASN A 71 -9.39 -9.54 8.01
N ILE A 72 -10.60 -9.73 8.56
CA ILE A 72 -10.92 -10.82 9.50
C ILE A 72 -10.62 -12.20 8.90
N GLU A 73 -10.86 -12.36 7.59
CA GLU A 73 -10.54 -13.59 6.85
C GLU A 73 -9.03 -13.77 6.56
N GLY A 74 -8.19 -12.83 6.99
CA GLY A 74 -6.74 -12.89 6.87
C GLY A 74 -6.20 -12.33 5.55
N TYR A 75 -7.03 -11.64 4.75
CA TYR A 75 -6.61 -11.05 3.49
C TYR A 75 -6.13 -9.61 3.68
N ALA A 76 -5.08 -9.23 2.96
CA ALA A 76 -4.64 -7.84 2.86
C ALA A 76 -5.77 -7.01 2.22
N ALA A 77 -6.34 -6.09 2.99
CA ALA A 77 -7.47 -5.27 2.57
C ALA A 77 -7.23 -3.80 2.95
N GLY A 78 -7.79 -2.87 2.18
CA GLY A 78 -7.67 -1.44 2.43
C GLY A 78 -8.95 -0.68 2.10
N GLN A 79 -9.32 0.24 2.97
CA GLN A 79 -10.45 1.13 2.77
C GLN A 79 -10.00 2.39 2.03
N VAL A 80 -10.49 2.55 0.80
CA VAL A 80 -10.27 3.78 0.02
C VAL A 80 -11.10 4.90 0.62
N LEU A 81 -10.44 5.96 1.07
CA LEU A 81 -11.08 7.13 1.65
C LEU A 81 -11.38 8.17 0.56
N ALA A 82 -12.33 9.05 0.84
CA ALA A 82 -12.57 10.21 -0.01
C ALA A 82 -11.32 11.09 -0.04
N SER A 83 -10.98 11.57 -1.22
CA SER A 83 -9.83 12.43 -1.47
C SER A 83 -10.27 13.63 -2.30
N THR A 84 -9.68 14.79 -2.02
CA THR A 84 -9.83 16.00 -2.85
C THR A 84 -8.62 16.24 -3.73
N ALA A 85 -7.66 15.30 -3.76
CA ALA A 85 -6.48 15.39 -4.60
C ALA A 85 -6.87 15.33 -6.08
N GLU A 86 -6.27 16.21 -6.87
CA GLU A 86 -6.38 16.20 -8.33
C GLU A 86 -5.19 15.44 -8.92
N ASP A 87 -5.47 14.57 -9.88
CA ASP A 87 -4.47 13.82 -10.61
C ASP A 87 -4.05 14.58 -11.89
N ASP A 88 -2.79 14.45 -12.29
CA ASP A 88 -2.29 15.03 -13.54
C ASP A 88 -2.26 13.94 -14.62
N GLU A 89 -3.16 14.02 -15.59
CA GLU A 89 -3.27 13.04 -16.68
C GLU A 89 -2.00 12.95 -17.55
N ASN A 90 -1.10 13.93 -17.47
CA ASN A 90 0.17 13.92 -18.19
C ASN A 90 1.31 13.27 -17.39
N ASP A 91 1.05 12.89 -16.14
CA ASP A 91 2.03 12.20 -15.32
C ASP A 91 2.22 10.77 -15.81
N GLU A 92 3.44 10.45 -16.23
CA GLU A 92 3.79 9.11 -16.71
C GLU A 92 4.28 8.18 -15.60
N GLU A 93 4.46 8.68 -14.38
CA GLU A 93 4.87 7.90 -13.22
C GLU A 93 3.66 7.32 -12.48
N LEU A 94 3.90 6.25 -11.70
CA LEU A 94 3.04 5.70 -10.70
C LEU A 94 3.81 5.72 -9.37
N ARG A 95 3.60 6.79 -8.60
CA ARG A 95 4.09 6.93 -7.23
C ARG A 95 3.16 6.26 -6.23
N ILE A 96 3.68 5.30 -5.47
CA ILE A 96 2.97 4.57 -4.42
C ILE A 96 3.72 4.79 -3.10
N SER A 97 3.02 5.23 -2.07
CA SER A 97 3.63 5.52 -0.77
C SER A 97 2.98 4.74 0.37
N PHE A 98 3.77 4.42 1.40
CA PHE A 98 3.35 3.57 2.51
C PHE A 98 3.85 4.14 3.84
N ASP A 99 3.05 4.04 4.90
CA ASP A 99 3.62 3.98 6.24
C ASP A 99 4.43 2.68 6.41
N PHE A 100 5.32 2.68 7.40
CA PHE A 100 6.13 1.54 7.71
C PHE A 100 5.46 0.62 8.73
N ASP A 101 5.26 1.09 9.96
CA ASP A 101 4.63 0.31 11.04
C ASP A 101 3.15 0.08 10.75
N GLY A 102 2.62 -1.09 11.10
CA GLY A 102 1.21 -1.45 10.84
C GLY A 102 0.84 -1.70 9.37
N VAL A 103 1.72 -1.37 8.42
CA VAL A 103 1.48 -1.49 6.98
C VAL A 103 2.52 -2.42 6.31
N ILE A 104 3.78 -2.01 6.24
CA ILE A 104 4.88 -2.83 5.69
C ILE A 104 5.40 -3.80 6.77
N ALA A 105 5.59 -3.29 7.99
CA ALA A 105 5.95 -4.05 9.17
C ALA A 105 4.72 -4.28 10.05
N ASP A 106 4.82 -5.23 10.99
CA ASP A 106 3.80 -5.41 12.02
C ASP A 106 3.67 -4.17 12.93
N ASP A 107 2.64 -4.17 13.79
CA ASP A 107 2.35 -3.08 14.72
C ASP A 107 3.13 -3.20 16.06
N SER A 108 4.13 -4.09 16.14
CA SER A 108 4.79 -4.42 17.41
C SER A 108 5.53 -3.22 18.02
N ALA A 109 6.09 -2.36 17.20
CA ALA A 109 6.81 -1.16 17.64
C ALA A 109 5.84 -0.08 18.16
N GLU A 110 4.71 0.11 17.46
CA GLU A 110 3.65 1.02 17.86
C GLU A 110 3.01 0.59 19.18
N TYR A 111 2.85 -0.73 19.39
CA TYR A 111 2.39 -1.28 20.67
C TYR A 111 3.33 -0.91 21.82
N VAL A 112 4.66 -1.01 21.64
CA VAL A 112 5.63 -0.62 22.68
C VAL A 112 5.52 0.87 22.99
N TYR A 113 5.43 1.71 21.96
CA TYR A 113 5.27 3.16 22.12
C TYR A 113 4.01 3.51 22.92
N LYS A 114 2.84 2.97 22.53
CA LYS A 114 1.56 3.25 23.19
C LYS A 114 1.50 2.78 24.64
N ASN A 115 2.14 1.65 24.98
CA ASN A 115 2.03 1.06 26.32
C ASN A 115 3.17 1.47 27.27
N ALA A 116 4.36 1.77 26.75
CA ALA A 116 5.55 2.02 27.56
C ALA A 116 6.24 3.36 27.30
N GLY A 117 5.71 4.17 26.37
CA GLY A 117 6.20 5.50 26.08
C GLY A 117 7.45 5.53 25.18
N ILE A 118 7.87 6.75 24.88
CA ILE A 118 8.89 7.03 23.85
C ILE A 118 10.29 6.54 24.24
N ASP A 119 10.68 6.65 25.51
CA ASP A 119 12.01 6.22 25.98
C ASP A 119 12.16 4.70 25.83
N ARG A 120 11.14 3.95 26.26
CA ARG A 120 11.15 2.49 26.15
C ARG A 120 11.10 2.02 24.70
N PHE A 121 10.38 2.74 23.85
CA PHE A 121 10.40 2.52 22.40
C PHE A 121 11.83 2.65 21.86
N TYR A 122 12.54 3.75 22.15
CA TYR A 122 13.91 3.93 21.66
C TYR A 122 14.91 2.90 22.20
N GLU A 123 14.81 2.53 23.47
CA GLU A 123 15.62 1.45 24.04
C GLU A 123 15.40 0.13 23.30
N THR A 124 14.14 -0.21 23.03
CA THR A 124 13.75 -1.43 22.34
C THR A 124 14.25 -1.43 20.90
N GLU A 125 14.07 -0.32 20.18
CA GLU A 125 14.51 -0.18 18.80
C GLU A 125 16.03 -0.22 18.68
N LYS A 126 16.77 0.38 19.62
CA LYS A 126 18.23 0.29 19.68
C LYS A 126 18.69 -1.14 19.97
N ALA A 127 18.06 -1.83 20.92
CA ALA A 127 18.41 -3.21 21.26
C ALA A 127 18.10 -4.19 20.12
N ARG A 128 17.08 -3.89 19.30
CA ARG A 128 16.63 -4.73 18.18
C ARG A 128 17.06 -4.21 16.80
N ALA A 129 17.98 -3.25 16.73
CA ALA A 129 18.35 -2.59 15.47
C ALA A 129 18.85 -3.56 14.38
N ALA A 130 19.52 -4.66 14.79
CA ALA A 130 20.00 -5.72 13.90
C ALA A 130 18.95 -6.83 13.61
N ILE A 131 17.77 -6.76 14.21
CA ILE A 131 16.70 -7.74 14.05
C ILE A 131 15.63 -7.13 13.14
N PRO A 132 15.35 -7.71 11.96
CA PRO A 132 14.32 -7.18 11.08
C PRO A 132 12.95 -7.21 11.77
N HIS A 133 12.05 -6.34 11.33
CA HIS A 133 10.64 -6.40 11.73
C HIS A 133 9.96 -7.64 11.16
N SER A 134 8.87 -8.07 11.79
CA SER A 134 7.98 -9.05 11.19
C SER A 134 7.16 -8.39 10.07
N PRO A 135 6.75 -9.15 9.05
CA PRO A 135 5.95 -8.62 7.94
C PRO A 135 4.58 -8.12 8.42
N GLY A 136 4.20 -6.94 7.96
CA GLY A 136 2.87 -6.37 8.11
C GLY A 136 1.90 -6.79 7.00
N PRO A 137 0.65 -6.26 7.02
CA PRO A 137 -0.40 -6.64 6.07
C PRO A 137 -0.02 -6.46 4.60
N LEU A 138 0.75 -5.41 4.26
CA LEU A 138 1.12 -5.10 2.89
C LEU A 138 2.56 -5.51 2.52
N ALA A 139 3.25 -6.27 3.37
CA ALA A 139 4.64 -6.69 3.10
C ALA A 139 4.78 -7.46 1.78
N ASP A 140 3.83 -8.35 1.46
CA ASP A 140 3.83 -9.13 0.22
C ASP A 140 3.62 -8.24 -1.02
N LEU A 141 2.65 -7.31 -0.97
CA LEU A 141 2.45 -6.32 -2.03
C LEU A 141 3.71 -5.48 -2.23
N PHE A 142 4.29 -4.98 -1.14
CA PHE A 142 5.50 -4.15 -1.19
C PHE A 142 6.68 -4.91 -1.81
N ALA A 143 6.87 -6.18 -1.46
CA ALA A 143 7.89 -7.03 -2.08
C ALA A 143 7.62 -7.29 -3.57
N LYS A 144 6.36 -7.45 -3.99
CA LYS A 144 5.98 -7.59 -5.41
C LYS A 144 6.24 -6.31 -6.20
N LEU A 145 5.93 -5.14 -5.64
CA LEU A 145 6.28 -3.85 -6.23
C LEU A 145 7.80 -3.67 -6.37
N ALA A 146 8.58 -4.13 -5.40
CA ALA A 146 10.05 -4.12 -5.48
C ALA A 146 10.57 -4.99 -6.64
N LYS A 147 9.96 -6.15 -6.89
CA LYS A 147 10.29 -6.98 -8.06
C LYS A 147 9.95 -6.28 -9.38
N LEU A 148 8.82 -5.57 -9.45
CA LEU A 148 8.49 -4.76 -10.63
C LEU A 148 9.52 -3.66 -10.87
N ARG A 149 10.00 -3.03 -9.80
CA ARG A 149 11.09 -2.07 -9.89
C ARG A 149 12.37 -2.73 -10.42
N ASP A 150 12.71 -3.95 -10.00
CA ASP A 150 13.89 -4.65 -10.53
C ASP A 150 13.79 -4.87 -12.06
N LEU A 151 12.58 -5.15 -12.58
CA LEU A 151 12.35 -5.19 -14.05
C LEU A 151 12.61 -3.83 -14.71
N GLU A 152 12.22 -2.73 -14.06
CA GLU A 152 12.51 -1.38 -14.56
C GLU A 152 14.01 -1.03 -14.47
N ASP A 153 14.72 -1.49 -13.44
CA ASP A 153 16.17 -1.36 -13.31
C ASP A 153 16.88 -2.04 -14.50
N GLU A 154 16.44 -3.24 -14.88
CA GLU A 154 16.99 -3.96 -16.03
C GLU A 154 16.74 -3.21 -17.35
N ARG A 155 15.56 -2.63 -17.53
CA ARG A 155 15.25 -1.84 -18.72
C ARG A 155 16.05 -0.55 -18.77
N GLU A 156 16.17 0.17 -17.67
CA GLU A 156 16.97 1.39 -17.56
C GLU A 156 18.44 1.15 -17.95
N GLN A 157 18.99 -0.03 -17.61
CA GLN A 157 20.36 -0.41 -17.98
C GLN A 157 20.51 -0.78 -19.47
N ASN A 158 19.48 -1.39 -20.08
CA ASN A 158 19.56 -1.96 -21.42
C ASN A 158 18.96 -1.05 -22.52
N GLU A 159 18.06 -0.12 -22.16
CA GLU A 159 17.32 0.74 -23.08
C GLU A 159 17.70 2.22 -22.87
N PRO A 160 18.52 2.82 -23.75
CA PRO A 160 18.90 4.22 -23.64
C PRO A 160 17.69 5.16 -23.61
N GLY A 161 17.59 5.98 -22.57
CA GLY A 161 16.52 6.95 -22.39
C GLY A 161 15.25 6.40 -21.73
N TYR A 162 15.21 5.12 -21.35
CA TYR A 162 14.14 4.60 -20.50
C TYR A 162 14.13 5.31 -19.14
N LYS A 163 12.94 5.66 -18.67
CA LYS A 163 12.72 6.22 -17.33
C LYS A 163 11.78 5.28 -16.58
N ARG A 164 12.07 5.07 -15.30
CA ARG A 164 11.18 4.28 -14.44
C ARG A 164 9.84 4.97 -14.28
N HIS A 165 8.78 4.20 -14.43
CA HIS A 165 7.42 4.63 -14.23
C HIS A 165 6.96 4.34 -12.80
N LEU A 166 7.33 3.21 -12.19
CA LEU A 166 6.97 2.91 -10.81
C LEU A 166 7.96 3.57 -9.84
N LYS A 167 7.43 4.27 -8.84
CA LYS A 167 8.19 4.84 -7.72
C LYS A 167 7.55 4.44 -6.41
N THR A 168 8.33 3.85 -5.52
CA THR A 168 7.87 3.45 -4.19
C THR A 168 8.49 4.34 -3.12
N ALA A 169 7.67 4.78 -2.16
CA ALA A 169 8.13 5.60 -1.05
C ALA A 169 7.65 5.08 0.31
N ILE A 170 8.49 5.23 1.33
CA ILE A 170 8.11 5.02 2.73
C ILE A 170 8.01 6.38 3.42
N VAL A 171 6.89 6.67 4.06
CA VAL A 171 6.62 7.92 4.79
C VAL A 171 6.20 7.57 6.22
N THR A 172 7.15 7.61 7.15
CA THR A 172 6.96 7.09 8.52
C THR A 172 7.23 8.12 9.60
N ALA A 173 6.49 8.03 10.71
CA ALA A 173 6.71 8.84 11.90
C ALA A 173 8.04 8.54 12.62
N ARG A 174 8.68 7.40 12.31
CA ARG A 174 10.00 7.04 12.86
C ARG A 174 11.04 8.14 12.59
N SER A 175 11.98 8.25 13.53
CA SER A 175 13.11 9.17 13.47
C SER A 175 14.33 8.53 14.14
N ALA A 176 15.49 9.21 14.07
CA ALA A 176 16.67 8.74 14.79
C ALA A 176 16.40 8.61 16.29
N PRO A 177 16.80 7.50 16.94
CA PRO A 177 17.58 6.34 16.44
C PRO A 177 16.79 5.14 15.88
N ALA A 178 15.47 5.21 15.73
CA ALA A 178 14.62 4.08 15.32
C ALA A 178 14.63 3.76 13.79
N GLN A 179 15.30 4.58 12.98
CA GLN A 179 15.43 4.39 11.53
C GLN A 179 16.33 3.19 11.16
N GLU A 180 17.29 2.84 12.03
CA GLU A 180 18.25 1.76 11.75
C GLU A 180 17.53 0.42 11.48
N ARG A 181 16.53 0.09 12.30
CA ARG A 181 15.78 -1.16 12.17
C ARG A 181 14.94 -1.22 10.89
N VAL A 182 14.47 -0.08 10.39
CA VAL A 182 13.80 0.01 9.08
C VAL A 182 14.78 -0.38 7.96
N VAL A 183 15.98 0.20 7.97
CA VAL A 183 17.04 -0.12 7.00
C VAL A 183 17.46 -1.58 7.09
N THR A 184 17.63 -2.12 8.31
CA THR A 184 17.92 -3.54 8.54
C THR A 184 16.83 -4.43 7.95
N THR A 185 15.56 -4.07 8.14
CA THR A 185 14.42 -4.84 7.62
C THR A 185 14.42 -4.87 6.09
N LEU A 186 14.52 -3.70 5.44
CA LEU A 186 14.56 -3.62 3.97
C LEU A 186 15.76 -4.38 3.39
N ARG A 187 16.93 -4.30 4.03
CA ARG A 187 18.12 -5.05 3.63
C ARG A 187 17.92 -6.55 3.78
N ALA A 188 17.38 -7.00 4.92
CA ALA A 188 17.13 -8.41 5.18
C ALA A 188 16.12 -9.02 4.20
N TRP A 189 15.12 -8.24 3.78
CA TRP A 189 14.14 -8.65 2.78
C TRP A 189 14.60 -8.45 1.33
N ASN A 190 15.80 -7.89 1.12
CA ASN A 190 16.33 -7.52 -0.19
C ASN A 190 15.38 -6.63 -1.00
N ILE A 191 14.76 -5.65 -0.34
CA ILE A 191 13.81 -4.71 -0.97
C ILE A 191 14.48 -3.36 -1.16
N LYS A 192 14.41 -2.85 -2.40
CA LYS A 192 14.80 -1.48 -2.74
C LYS A 192 13.57 -0.58 -2.74
N VAL A 193 13.68 0.58 -2.11
CA VAL A 193 12.67 1.67 -2.13
C VAL A 193 13.27 2.91 -2.78
N ASP A 194 12.50 3.69 -3.51
CA ASP A 194 13.04 4.86 -4.23
C ASP A 194 13.28 6.02 -3.26
N GLN A 195 12.38 6.20 -2.29
CA GLN A 195 12.46 7.28 -1.31
C GLN A 195 12.00 6.82 0.08
N THR A 196 12.68 7.28 1.13
CA THR A 196 12.28 7.01 2.51
C THR A 196 12.34 8.30 3.32
N PHE A 197 11.24 8.66 3.97
CA PHE A 197 11.06 9.88 4.74
C PHE A 197 10.80 9.52 6.21
N PHE A 198 11.72 9.94 7.08
CA PHE A 198 11.64 9.79 8.54
C PHE A 198 11.21 11.11 9.17
N LEU A 199 9.99 11.17 9.68
CA LEU A 199 9.34 12.45 9.99
C LEU A 199 9.50 12.90 11.43
N GLY A 200 9.72 11.99 12.39
CA GLY A 200 9.89 12.36 13.80
C GLY A 200 8.76 13.20 14.38
N GLY A 201 7.51 12.88 14.05
CA GLY A 201 6.33 13.61 14.49
C GLY A 201 5.94 14.81 13.61
N MET A 202 6.65 15.07 12.51
CA MET A 202 6.16 15.98 11.47
C MET A 202 4.91 15.40 10.79
N ASP A 203 3.95 16.28 10.49
CA ASP A 203 2.77 15.96 9.70
C ASP A 203 3.14 15.35 8.33
N LYS A 204 2.58 14.16 8.02
CA LYS A 204 2.85 13.42 6.78
C LYS A 204 2.40 14.19 5.54
N GLY A 205 1.29 14.92 5.64
CA GLY A 205 0.73 15.74 4.56
C GLY A 205 1.73 16.72 3.97
N ARG A 206 2.69 17.24 4.76
CA ARG A 206 3.77 18.11 4.25
C ARG A 206 4.66 17.43 3.22
N ILE A 207 5.02 16.17 3.45
CA ILE A 207 5.80 15.39 2.49
C ILE A 207 4.92 14.94 1.34
N LEU A 208 3.70 14.50 1.62
CA LEU A 208 2.76 14.02 0.60
C LEU A 208 2.35 15.12 -0.39
N ALA A 209 2.28 16.38 0.04
CA ALA A 209 2.03 17.54 -0.83
C ALA A 209 3.14 17.77 -1.87
N ILE A 210 4.38 17.36 -1.55
CA ILE A 210 5.55 17.47 -2.45
C ILE A 210 5.68 16.19 -3.28
N LEU A 211 5.56 15.03 -2.62
CA LEU A 211 5.71 13.72 -3.24
C LEU A 211 4.57 13.43 -4.24
N LYS A 212 3.36 13.91 -3.97
CA LYS A 212 2.14 13.67 -4.74
C LYS A 212 2.00 12.21 -5.21
N PRO A 213 1.95 11.25 -4.28
CA PRO A 213 1.70 9.87 -4.66
C PRO A 213 0.30 9.72 -5.25
N HIS A 214 0.11 8.73 -6.12
CA HIS A 214 -1.21 8.39 -6.65
C HIS A 214 -2.01 7.58 -5.62
N ILE A 215 -1.33 6.98 -4.65
CA ILE A 215 -1.96 6.28 -3.53
C ILE A 215 -1.02 6.25 -2.32
N PHE A 216 -1.59 6.50 -1.14
CA PHE A 216 -0.91 6.41 0.15
C PHE A 216 -1.62 5.41 1.07
N PHE A 217 -0.85 4.52 1.69
CA PHE A 217 -1.34 3.50 2.62
C PHE A 217 -0.86 3.77 4.04
N ASP A 218 -1.79 3.83 4.99
CA ASP A 218 -1.51 4.08 6.42
C ASP A 218 -2.51 3.31 7.29
N ASP A 219 -2.12 2.91 8.49
CA ASP A 219 -2.99 2.24 9.46
C ASP A 219 -3.69 3.22 10.41
N GLN A 220 -3.46 4.53 10.28
CA GLN A 220 -4.04 5.55 11.14
C GLN A 220 -4.82 6.60 10.35
N VAL A 221 -6.15 6.62 10.53
CA VAL A 221 -7.02 7.60 9.85
C VAL A 221 -6.70 9.04 10.29
N ASP A 222 -6.80 9.31 11.59
CA ASP A 222 -6.52 10.62 12.16
C ASP A 222 -5.22 10.58 12.99
N PRO A 223 -4.24 11.48 12.75
CA PRO A 223 -4.26 12.58 11.77
C PRO A 223 -3.68 12.22 10.39
N HIS A 224 -3.13 11.01 10.18
CA HIS A 224 -2.30 10.74 9.00
C HIS A 224 -3.11 10.79 7.69
N LEU A 225 -4.13 9.95 7.52
CA LEU A 225 -4.88 9.89 6.27
C LEU A 225 -5.76 11.12 6.04
N THR A 226 -6.32 11.71 7.10
CA THR A 226 -7.10 12.95 7.00
C THR A 226 -6.23 14.09 6.45
N SER A 227 -5.02 14.30 6.97
CA SER A 227 -4.08 15.31 6.42
C SER A 227 -3.61 14.97 5.00
N ALA A 228 -3.41 13.69 4.69
CA ALA A 228 -2.97 13.21 3.38
C ALA A 228 -4.04 13.35 2.27
N SER A 229 -5.32 13.20 2.62
CA SER A 229 -6.46 13.17 1.68
C SER A 229 -6.63 14.44 0.84
N HIS A 230 -6.01 15.55 1.26
CA HIS A 230 -5.97 16.79 0.49
C HIS A 230 -4.99 16.74 -0.68
N TYR A 231 -4.01 15.83 -0.65
CA TYR A 231 -2.87 15.80 -1.55
C TYR A 231 -2.72 14.47 -2.31
N THR A 232 -3.28 13.38 -1.77
CA THR A 232 -3.22 12.06 -2.38
C THR A 232 -4.45 11.23 -2.04
N PRO A 233 -4.94 10.40 -2.98
CA PRO A 233 -5.79 9.26 -2.63
C PRO A 233 -5.17 8.46 -1.48
N SER A 234 -6.00 8.14 -0.50
CA SER A 234 -5.57 7.67 0.81
C SER A 234 -6.33 6.40 1.17
N VAL A 235 -5.61 5.38 1.65
CA VAL A 235 -6.16 4.07 1.96
C VAL A 235 -5.83 3.70 3.40
N TYR A 236 -6.87 3.45 4.17
CA TYR A 236 -6.77 2.92 5.52
C TYR A 236 -6.53 1.42 5.50
N ILE A 237 -5.46 0.97 6.16
CA ILE A 237 -5.10 -0.44 6.33
C ILE A 237 -5.48 -0.88 7.74
N PRO A 238 -6.53 -1.71 7.90
CA PRO A 238 -6.88 -2.23 9.21
C PRO A 238 -5.81 -3.22 9.69
N ILE A 239 -5.33 -3.04 10.92
CA ILE A 239 -4.52 -4.04 11.59
C ILE A 239 -5.44 -5.14 12.11
N ASN A 240 -5.07 -6.40 11.88
CA ASN A 240 -5.79 -7.54 12.45
C ASN A 240 -5.81 -7.45 13.98
N GLY A 241 -6.98 -7.17 14.55
CA GLY A 241 -7.21 -7.25 16.00
C GLY A 241 -7.12 -8.68 16.57
N GLY A 242 -6.84 -9.67 15.73
CA GLY A 242 -6.65 -11.06 16.10
C GLY A 242 -5.17 -11.40 16.24
N ARG A 243 -4.60 -11.17 17.42
CA ARG A 243 -3.48 -12.00 17.86
C ARG A 243 -3.99 -13.43 17.89
N ALA A 244 -3.46 -14.29 17.01
CA ALA A 244 -3.57 -15.72 17.25
C ALA A 244 -2.91 -16.00 18.60
N ASN A 245 -3.73 -16.36 19.59
CA ASN A 245 -3.25 -16.96 20.83
C ASN A 245 -2.61 -18.31 20.53
#